data_AF-A0A921MN64-F1
#
_entry.id   AF-A0A921MN64-F1
#
_cell.length_a   1.000
_cell.length_b   1.000
_cell.length_c   1.000
_cell.angle_alpha   90.00
_cell.angle_beta   90.00
_cell.angle_gamma   90.00
#
_symmetry.space_group_name_H-M   'P 1'
#
loop_
_entity.id
_entity.type
_entity.pdbx_description
1 polymer ?
#
loop_
_entity_poly.entity_id
_entity_poly.type
_entity_poly.pdbx_seq_one_letter_code
_entity_poly.pdbx_strand_id
1 'polypeptide(L)' 'MYTNDFEAAFSAFLDRHEYDEAENYLFSMVRLAFSAGWQAAGGQPPVPERIYQLLPSAAEEERSGKDGKE' A
#
# COMPACT_ATOMS: atom_id res chain seq x y z
N MET A 1 20.76 -28.74 27.61
CA MET A 1 20.91 -27.69 26.59
C MET A 1 20.14 -26.49 27.11
N TYR A 2 20.79 -25.33 27.29
CA TYR A 2 20.07 -24.12 27.65
C TYR A 2 19.12 -23.81 26.48
N THR A 3 17.82 -24.04 26.67
CA THR A 3 16.82 -23.45 25.80
C THR A 3 16.97 -21.95 26.00
N ASN A 4 17.43 -21.25 24.95
CA ASN A 4 17.56 -19.81 25.03
C ASN A 4 16.15 -19.23 25.00
N ASP A 5 15.55 -19.08 26.19
CA ASP A 5 14.15 -18.62 26.35
C ASP A 5 13.91 -17.30 25.60
N PHE A 6 14.95 -16.47 25.47
CA PHE A 6 14.91 -15.28 24.62
C PHE A 6 14.68 -15.61 23.15
N GLU A 7 15.45 -16.54 22.56
CA GLU A 7 15.30 -16.92 21.14
C GLU A 7 13.95 -17.58 20.88
N ALA A 8 13.46 -18.38 21.82
CA ALA A 8 12.12 -18.97 21.73
C ALA A 8 11.02 -17.89 21.78
N ALA A 9 11.12 -16.94 22.71
CA ALA A 9 10.18 -15.83 22.83
C ALA A 9 10.24 -14.88 21.62
N PHE A 10 11.44 -14.64 21.09
CA PHE A 10 11.66 -13.84 19.89
C PHE A 10 11.09 -14.53 18.65
N SER A 11 11.39 -15.81 18.45
CA SER A 11 10.78 -16.61 17.36
C SER A 11 9.25 -16.58 17.44
N ALA A 12 8.67 -16.75 18.62
CA ALA A 12 7.22 -16.68 18.81
C ALA A 12 6.64 -15.26 18.67
N PHE A 13 7.48 -14.22 18.66
CA PHE A 13 7.07 -12.85 18.35
C PHE A 13 7.08 -12.60 16.83
N LEU A 14 8.03 -13.18 16.09
CA LEU A 14 8.10 -13.07 14.63
C LEU A 14 6.84 -13.58 13.93
N ASP A 15 6.20 -14.61 14.49
CA ASP A 15 4.97 -15.20 13.92
C ASP A 15 3.70 -14.38 14.20
N ARG A 16 3.79 -13.23 14.87
CA ARG A 16 2.63 -12.42 15.26
C ARG A 16 2.36 -11.29 14.28
N HIS A 17 1.10 -10.90 14.21
CA HIS A 17 0.66 -9.79 13.36
C HIS A 17 1.35 -8.46 13.70
N GLU A 18 1.69 -8.23 14.97
CA GLU A 18 2.39 -7.03 15.41
C GLU A 18 3.79 -6.92 14.77
N TYR A 19 4.43 -8.05 14.50
CA TYR A 19 5.71 -8.07 13.79
C TYR A 19 5.52 -7.76 12.30
N ASP A 20 4.51 -8.34 11.65
CA ASP A 20 4.15 -8.01 10.26
C ASP A 20 3.88 -6.50 10.09
N GLU A 21 3.17 -5.90 11.05
CA GLU A 21 2.87 -4.46 11.03
C GLU A 21 4.15 -3.62 11.20
N ALA A 22 5.01 -4.02 12.14
CA ALA A 22 6.30 -3.37 12.36
C ALA A 22 7.21 -3.44 11.13
N GLU A 23 7.29 -4.61 10.48
CA GLU A 23 8.02 -4.78 9.22
C GLU A 23 7.45 -3.90 8.10
N ASN A 24 6.12 -3.81 7.99
CA ASN A 24 5.48 -2.95 7.00
C ASN A 24 5.80 -1.45 7.22
N TYR A 25 5.81 -0.98 8.47
CA TYR A 25 6.23 0.40 8.78
C TYR A 25 7.71 0.63 8.44
N LEU A 26 8.59 -0.32 8.78
CA LEU A 26 10.00 -0.22 8.45
C LEU A 26 10.23 -0.15 6.94
N PHE A 27 9.57 -1.04 6.19
CA PHE A 27 9.60 -1.03 4.72
C PHE A 27 9.11 0.31 4.16
N SER A 28 7.97 0.81 4.66
CA SER A 28 7.39 2.08 4.23
C SER A 28 8.35 3.25 4.47
N MET A 29 8.96 3.30 5.65
CA MET A 29 9.93 4.34 6.01
C MET A 29 11.15 4.32 5.08
N VAL A 30 11.73 3.15 4.82
CA VAL A 30 12.88 3.00 3.92
C VAL A 30 12.51 3.41 2.49
N ARG A 31 11.35 2.98 2.00
CA ARG A 31 10.85 3.34 0.66
C ARG A 31 10.63 4.86 0.53
N LEU A 32 10.08 5.51 1.55
CA LEU A 32 9.88 6.96 1.58
C LEU A 32 11.22 7.70 1.55
N ALA A 33 12.18 7.30 2.39
CA ALA A 33 13.50 7.90 2.44
C ALA A 33 14.23 7.75 1.08
N PHE A 34 14.15 6.58 0.46
CA PHE A 34 14.72 6.34 -0.87
C PHE A 34 14.04 7.21 -1.93
N SER A 35 12.71 7.28 -1.92
CA SER A 35 11.95 8.12 -2.86
C SER A 35 12.34 9.60 -2.74
N ALA A 36 12.56 10.10 -1.52
CA ALA A 36 13.01 11.47 -1.29
C ALA A 36 14.43 11.70 -1.85
N GLY A 37 15.35 10.75 -1.63
CA GLY A 37 16.70 10.80 -2.21
C GLY A 37 16.69 10.75 -3.74
N TRP A 38 15.84 9.91 -4.32
CA TRP A 38 15.66 9.79 -5.77
C TRP A 38 15.16 11.10 -6.38
N GLN A 39 14.15 11.73 -5.77
CA GLN A 39 13.65 13.04 -6.19
C GLN A 39 14.72 14.12 -6.06
N ALA A 40 15.49 14.13 -4.97
CA ALA A 40 16.59 15.09 -4.77
C ALA A 40 17.70 14.95 -5.82
N ALA A 41 17.93 13.74 -6.34
CA ALA A 41 18.86 13.49 -7.43
C ALA A 41 18.32 13.87 -8.83
N GLY A 42 17.11 14.42 -8.92
CA GLY A 42 16.45 14.79 -10.19
C GLY A 42 15.65 13.66 -10.84
N GLY A 43 15.48 12.53 -10.14
CA GLY A 43 14.63 11.44 -10.59
C GLY A 43 13.15 11.81 -10.50
N GLN A 44 12.35 11.39 -11.50
CA GLN A 44 10.90 11.57 -11.44
C GLN A 44 10.29 10.61 -10.40
N PRO A 45 9.27 11.05 -9.65
CA PRO A 45 8.54 10.15 -8.76
C PRO A 45 7.88 9.03 -9.56
N PRO A 46 7.70 7.83 -8.97
CA PRO A 46 6.88 6.80 -9.57
C PRO A 46 5.48 7.38 -9.83
N VAL A 47 5.05 7.36 -11.08
CA VAL A 47 3.73 7.87 -11.48
C VAL A 47 2.69 6.98 -10.80
N PRO A 48 1.69 7.54 -10.09
CA PRO A 48 0.59 6.73 -9.58
C PRO A 48 -0.17 6.14 -10.78
N GLU A 49 0.10 4.87 -11.07
CA GLU A 49 -0.60 4.16 -12.12
C GLU A 49 -2.03 3.89 -11.66
N ARG A 50 -3.02 4.28 -12.48
CA ARG A 50 -4.42 4.05 -12.17
C ARG A 50 -4.69 2.54 -12.26
N ILE A 51 -4.65 1.84 -11.14
CA ILE A 51 -4.80 0.37 -11.07
C ILE A 51 -6.20 -0.08 -11.53
N TYR A 52 -7.22 0.76 -11.36
CA TYR A 52 -8.57 0.47 -11.82
C TYR A 52 -9.33 1.76 -12.16
N GLN A 53 -10.14 1.70 -13.21
CA GLN A 53 -11.14 2.71 -13.54
C GLN A 53 -12.51 2.11 -13.27
N LEU A 54 -13.27 2.72 -12.36
CA LEU A 54 -14.67 2.37 -12.18
C LEU A 54 -15.43 2.83 -13.42
N LEU A 55 -16.04 1.88 -14.13
CA LEU A 55 -16.98 2.18 -15.20
C LEU A 55 -18.32 2.58 -14.56
N PRO A 56 -19.01 3.60 -15.09
CA PRO A 56 -20.35 3.96 -14.61
C PRO A 56 -21.29 2.75 -14.74
N SER A 57 -22.25 2.65 -13.84
CA SER A 57 -23.26 1.60 -13.91
C SER A 57 -24.22 1.89 -15.06
N ALA A 58 -24.71 0.86 -15.76
CA ALA A 58 -25.69 1.02 -16.85
C ALA A 58 -26.96 1.79 -16.43
N ALA A 59 -27.28 1.83 -15.13
CA ALA A 59 -28.38 2.61 -14.58
C ALA A 59 -28.14 4.14 -14.61
N GLU A 60 -26.89 4.59 -14.68
CA GLU A 60 -26.50 6.01 -14.75
C GLU A 60 -26.49 6.54 -16.20
N GLU A 61 -26.22 5.67 -17.19
CA GLU A 61 -26.35 6.01 -18.62
C GLU A 61 -27.81 6.27 -19.02
N GLU A 62 -28.77 5.49 -18.49
CA GLU A 62 -30.19 5.70 -18.79
C GLU A 62 -30.77 6.98 -18.18
N ARG A 63 -30.23 7.45 -17.04
CA ARG A 63 -30.64 8.74 -16.45
C ARG A 63 -30.08 9.92 -17.23
N SER A 64 -28.82 9.84 -17.69
CA SER A 64 -28.22 10.91 -18.51
C SER A 64 -28.84 10.99 -19.91
N GLY A 65 -29.40 9.91 -20.44
CA GLY A 65 -30.05 9.89 -21.76
C GLY A 65 -31.51 10.40 -21.80
N LYS A 66 -32.15 10.58 -20.64
CA LYS A 66 -33.56 11.02 -20.54
C LYS A 66 -33.77 12.52 -20.33
N ASP A 67 -32.75 13.26 -19.87
CA ASP A 67 -32.85 14.71 -19.70
C ASP A 67 -32.58 15.53 -21.00
N GLY A 68 -32.35 14.86 -22.13
CA GLY A 68 -32.02 15.49 -23.41
C GLY A 68 -33.10 15.40 -24.49
N LYS A 69 -34.32 14.94 -24.17
CA LYS A 69 -35.39 14.83 -25.16
C LYS A 69 -36.79 14.95 -24.54
N GLU A 70 -37.18 16.18 -24.22
CA GLU A 70 -38.55 16.73 -24.43
C GLU A 70 -38.54 18.25 -24.24
#